data_AF-A0A3S1T3N4-F1
#
_entry.id   AF-A0A3S1T3N4-F1
#
_cell.length_a   1.000
_cell.length_b   1.000
_cell.length_c   1.000
_cell.angle_alpha   90.00
_cell.angle_beta   90.00
_cell.angle_gamma   90.00
#
_symmetry.space_group_name_H-M   'P 1'
#
loop_
_entity.id
_entity.type
_entity.pdbx_description
1 polymer ?
#
loop_
_entity_poly.entity_id
_entity_poly.type
_entity_poly.pdbx_seq_one_letter_code
_entity_poly.pdbx_strand_id
1 'polypeptide(L)'
;ARTVLVVGDFMAAGLAEGLDTAFAENAGVRIVVRSNGSSGFVRDDFYNWPEQIKSLIETEKPAAVIVMLGSNDRQSMKVGDMREQPRSENWTKEYERRTDALGKAIAAAKVPFLWVGMPAFRVPKMTSDMLAFNDIYHQAAESHGGEFVDIWDGFVDENGAFVTSGPDINGQPVRLRADDGINISKAGKRKLAFYTEKPLLKILGLTAPGSMITPSAPAGAPVETPAPAAPPIVIDRTAPMLLSDPALDGGSELLGAAPPAKANPDLPGEKLVVEGKAPIASPGRADDFSWPPKAAAATDTTTAINR
;
A
#
# COMPACT_ATOMS: atom_id res chain seq x y z
N ALA A 1 -13.21 -12.53 -23.05
CA ALA A 1 -12.87 -11.89 -21.77
C ALA A 1 -14.10 -11.14 -21.24
N ARG A 2 -14.32 -11.16 -19.92
CA ARG A 2 -15.29 -10.29 -19.24
C ARG A 2 -14.68 -8.90 -19.11
N THR A 3 -15.38 -7.89 -19.61
CA THR A 3 -14.93 -6.49 -19.53
C THR A 3 -15.16 -5.94 -18.12
N VAL A 4 -14.14 -5.32 -17.54
CA VAL A 4 -14.22 -4.57 -16.27
C VAL A 4 -13.97 -3.11 -16.61
N LEU A 5 -14.98 -2.27 -16.37
CA LEU A 5 -14.91 -0.84 -16.67
C LEU A 5 -14.44 -0.09 -15.43
N VAL A 6 -13.28 0.55 -15.51
CA VAL A 6 -12.75 1.42 -14.46
C VAL A 6 -13.03 2.87 -14.82
N VAL A 7 -13.72 3.58 -13.93
CA VAL A 7 -14.10 4.99 -14.10
C VAL A 7 -13.61 5.85 -12.94
N GLY A 8 -13.25 7.09 -13.26
CA GLY A 8 -12.95 8.09 -12.25
C GLY A 8 -11.83 9.06 -12.62
N ASP A 9 -11.16 9.59 -11.61
CA ASP A 9 -10.09 10.58 -11.79
C ASP A 9 -8.73 9.93 -12.08
N PHE A 10 -7.62 10.64 -11.87
CA PHE A 10 -6.29 10.10 -12.11
C PHE A 10 -5.95 8.91 -11.19
N MET A 11 -6.57 8.80 -10.01
CA MET A 11 -6.40 7.64 -9.13
C MET A 11 -7.07 6.39 -9.73
N ALA A 12 -8.23 6.54 -10.36
CA ALA A 12 -8.86 5.43 -11.11
C ALA A 12 -7.97 4.95 -12.27
N ALA A 13 -7.29 5.87 -12.96
CA ALA A 13 -6.32 5.49 -13.99
C ALA A 13 -5.16 4.66 -13.39
N GLY A 14 -4.64 5.09 -12.24
CA GLY A 14 -3.61 4.33 -11.52
C GLY A 14 -4.10 2.96 -11.04
N LEU A 15 -5.33 2.85 -10.54
CA LEU A 15 -5.95 1.58 -10.19
C LEU A 15 -6.08 0.66 -11.42
N ALA A 16 -6.52 1.20 -12.57
CA ALA A 16 -6.63 0.44 -13.81
C ALA A 16 -5.28 -0.14 -14.25
N GLU A 17 -4.19 0.63 -14.20
CA GLU A 17 -2.84 0.11 -14.49
C GLU A 17 -2.42 -1.03 -13.55
N GLY A 18 -2.80 -0.93 -12.27
CA GLY A 18 -2.59 -1.99 -11.29
C GLY A 18 -3.37 -3.26 -11.63
N LEU A 19 -4.63 -3.11 -12.05
CA LEU A 19 -5.51 -4.20 -12.46
C LEU A 19 -5.02 -4.85 -13.75
N ASP A 20 -4.59 -4.07 -14.74
CA ASP A 20 -3.96 -4.59 -15.97
C ASP A 20 -2.75 -5.45 -15.64
N THR A 21 -1.92 -5.00 -14.68
CA THR A 21 -0.78 -5.80 -14.20
C THR A 21 -1.23 -7.08 -13.49
N ALA A 22 -2.28 -7.00 -12.67
CA ALA A 22 -2.80 -8.15 -11.91
C ALA A 22 -3.42 -9.23 -12.81
N PHE A 23 -4.07 -8.81 -13.91
CA PHE A 23 -4.79 -9.70 -14.82
C PHE A 23 -4.08 -9.94 -16.16
N ALA A 24 -2.80 -9.55 -16.29
CA ALA A 24 -2.03 -9.66 -17.53
C ALA A 24 -2.02 -11.09 -18.13
N GLU A 25 -1.90 -12.10 -17.28
CA GLU A 25 -1.90 -13.52 -17.68
C GLU A 25 -3.32 -14.15 -17.72
N ASN A 26 -4.36 -13.38 -17.40
CA ASN A 26 -5.74 -13.85 -17.36
C ASN A 26 -6.53 -13.38 -18.59
N ALA A 27 -6.50 -14.18 -19.65
CA ALA A 27 -7.29 -13.93 -20.88
C ALA A 27 -8.82 -13.88 -20.64
N GLY A 28 -9.29 -14.28 -19.46
CA GLY A 28 -10.69 -14.22 -19.03
C GLY A 28 -11.16 -12.82 -18.61
N VAL A 29 -10.26 -11.90 -18.30
CA VAL A 29 -10.57 -10.54 -17.81
C VAL A 29 -9.95 -9.50 -18.73
N ARG A 30 -10.70 -8.44 -19.04
CA ARG A 30 -10.19 -7.29 -19.80
C ARG A 30 -10.52 -6.01 -19.05
N ILE A 31 -9.50 -5.25 -18.67
CA ILE A 31 -9.70 -3.94 -18.06
C ILE A 31 -9.91 -2.91 -19.16
N VAL A 32 -10.91 -2.05 -18.99
CA VAL A 32 -11.17 -0.90 -19.85
C VAL A 32 -11.23 0.32 -18.96
N VAL A 33 -10.35 1.29 -19.20
CA VAL A 33 -10.32 2.54 -18.46
C VAL A 33 -11.07 3.65 -19.21
N ARG A 34 -11.94 4.35 -18.50
CA ARG A 34 -12.63 5.57 -18.94
C ARG A 34 -12.50 6.59 -17.82
N SER A 35 -11.30 7.16 -17.69
CA SER A 35 -10.98 8.16 -16.68
C SER A 35 -10.95 9.57 -17.26
N ASN A 36 -11.26 10.55 -16.42
CA ASN A 36 -11.02 11.96 -16.70
C ASN A 36 -10.20 12.54 -15.53
N GLY A 37 -8.89 12.73 -15.75
CA GLY A 37 -7.91 12.91 -14.68
C GLY A 37 -8.18 14.08 -13.71
N SER A 38 -8.77 15.17 -14.20
CA SER A 38 -9.06 16.37 -13.41
C SER A 38 -10.52 16.47 -12.96
N SER A 39 -11.32 15.42 -13.21
CA SER A 39 -12.73 15.38 -12.83
C SER A 39 -12.93 15.01 -11.36
N GLY A 40 -14.18 15.13 -10.92
CA GLY A 40 -14.67 14.83 -9.58
C GLY A 40 -16.17 15.08 -9.53
N PHE A 41 -16.76 15.11 -8.34
CA PHE A 41 -18.16 15.45 -8.15
C PHE A 41 -18.42 16.96 -8.02
N VAL A 42 -17.43 17.79 -7.70
CA VAL A 42 -17.67 19.23 -7.47
C VAL A 42 -17.92 20.01 -8.75
N ARG A 43 -17.20 19.69 -9.82
CA ARG A 43 -17.28 20.36 -11.13
C ARG A 43 -18.06 19.50 -12.12
N ASP A 44 -19.37 19.41 -11.90
CA ASP A 44 -20.31 18.74 -12.82
C ASP A 44 -20.39 19.42 -14.19
N ASP A 45 -20.12 20.73 -14.23
CA ASP A 45 -19.92 21.51 -15.46
C ASP A 45 -18.69 21.08 -16.28
N PHE A 46 -17.67 20.53 -15.63
CA PHE A 46 -16.48 20.02 -16.30
C PHE A 46 -16.66 18.57 -16.77
N TYR A 47 -17.16 17.70 -15.89
CA TYR A 47 -17.49 16.31 -16.25
C TYR A 47 -18.53 15.73 -15.29
N ASN A 48 -19.73 15.49 -15.80
CA ASN A 48 -20.84 14.96 -15.01
C ASN A 48 -20.85 13.42 -15.00
N TRP A 49 -20.19 12.80 -14.02
CA TRP A 49 -20.12 11.34 -13.87
C TRP A 49 -21.49 10.63 -13.90
N PRO A 50 -22.51 11.05 -13.11
CA PRO A 50 -23.85 10.45 -13.17
C PRO A 50 -24.51 10.44 -14.55
N GLU A 51 -24.27 11.47 -15.38
CA GLU A 51 -24.79 11.52 -16.75
C GLU A 51 -23.97 10.64 -17.70
N GLN A 52 -22.64 10.70 -17.60
CA GLN A 52 -21.73 10.02 -18.53
C GLN A 52 -21.72 8.50 -18.34
N ILE A 53 -21.85 8.03 -17.10
CA ILE A 53 -21.68 6.60 -16.76
C ILE A 53 -22.64 5.68 -17.54
N LYS A 54 -23.85 6.16 -17.85
CA LYS A 54 -24.84 5.38 -18.61
C LYS A 54 -24.33 5.06 -20.02
N SER A 55 -23.83 6.06 -20.74
CA SER A 55 -23.28 5.89 -22.07
C SER A 55 -22.02 5.02 -22.06
N LEU A 56 -21.17 5.16 -21.04
CA LEU A 56 -19.99 4.31 -20.88
C LEU A 56 -20.37 2.83 -20.68
N ILE A 57 -21.37 2.55 -19.83
CA ILE A 57 -21.87 1.18 -19.62
C ILE A 57 -22.50 0.62 -20.89
N GLU A 58 -23.31 1.40 -21.60
CA GLU A 58 -23.94 0.98 -22.87
C GLU A 58 -22.92 0.66 -23.96
N THR A 59 -21.84 1.45 -24.02
CA THR A 59 -20.77 1.30 -25.02
C THR A 59 -19.88 0.10 -24.70
N GLU A 60 -19.36 0.02 -23.48
CA GLU A 60 -18.36 -0.99 -23.10
C GLU A 60 -18.97 -2.34 -22.70
N LYS A 61 -20.27 -2.34 -22.34
CA LYS A 61 -21.02 -3.51 -21.86
C LYS A 61 -20.24 -4.30 -20.79
N PRO A 62 -19.81 -3.65 -19.70
CA PRO A 62 -18.98 -4.30 -18.70
C PRO A 62 -19.74 -5.36 -17.91
N ALA A 63 -19.01 -6.39 -17.48
CA ALA A 63 -19.47 -7.35 -16.49
C ALA A 63 -19.41 -6.78 -15.07
N ALA A 64 -18.54 -5.78 -14.82
CA ALA A 64 -18.44 -5.05 -13.55
C ALA A 64 -17.92 -3.63 -13.78
N VAL A 65 -18.36 -2.69 -12.95
CA VAL A 65 -17.82 -1.31 -12.91
C VAL A 65 -16.97 -1.13 -11.66
N ILE A 66 -15.85 -0.41 -11.76
CA ILE A 66 -15.03 -0.02 -10.62
C ILE A 66 -14.92 1.51 -10.63
N VAL A 67 -15.32 2.14 -9.54
CA VAL A 67 -15.31 3.60 -9.36
C VAL A 67 -14.19 3.99 -8.40
N MET A 68 -13.41 5.02 -8.74
CA MET A 68 -12.47 5.65 -7.80
C MET A 68 -12.36 7.15 -8.09
N LEU A 69 -12.88 7.99 -7.20
CA LEU A 69 -13.04 9.43 -7.41
C LEU A 69 -12.84 10.21 -6.10
N GLY A 70 -12.39 11.47 -6.22
CA GLY A 70 -12.41 12.42 -5.11
C GLY A 70 -11.15 13.26 -4.96
N SER A 71 -10.09 12.95 -5.71
CA SER A 71 -8.79 13.61 -5.55
C SER A 71 -8.85 15.11 -5.82
N ASN A 72 -9.77 15.52 -6.69
CA ASN A 72 -9.95 16.91 -7.15
C ASN A 72 -11.11 17.64 -6.44
N ASP A 73 -11.80 16.98 -5.52
CA ASP A 73 -13.07 17.48 -4.97
C ASP A 73 -12.91 18.35 -3.72
N ARG A 74 -11.67 18.62 -3.30
CA ARG A 74 -11.36 19.51 -2.19
C ARG A 74 -11.44 20.98 -2.57
N GLN A 75 -12.48 21.36 -3.29
CA GLN A 75 -12.72 22.70 -3.78
C GLN A 75 -14.13 23.18 -3.41
N SER A 76 -14.28 24.49 -3.29
CA SER A 76 -15.58 25.10 -3.05
C SER A 76 -16.59 24.68 -4.12
N MET A 77 -17.84 24.48 -3.73
CA MET A 77 -18.91 24.10 -4.65
C MET A 77 -19.95 25.22 -4.73
N LYS A 78 -20.51 25.45 -5.92
CA LYS A 78 -21.66 26.33 -6.06
C LYS A 78 -22.92 25.54 -5.69
N VAL A 79 -23.62 25.94 -4.64
CA VAL A 79 -24.87 25.35 -4.19
C VAL A 79 -25.94 26.44 -4.20
N GLY A 80 -26.85 26.39 -5.16
CA GLY A 80 -27.73 27.52 -5.49
C GLY A 80 -26.91 28.74 -5.91
N ASP A 81 -27.15 29.89 -5.27
CA ASP A 81 -26.41 31.13 -5.53
C ASP A 81 -25.17 31.32 -4.63
N MET A 82 -24.92 30.40 -3.70
CA MET A 82 -23.83 30.51 -2.75
C MET A 82 -22.64 29.62 -3.13
N ARG A 83 -21.44 30.07 -2.74
CA ARG A 83 -20.20 29.32 -2.86
C ARG A 83 -19.86 28.72 -1.50
N GLU A 84 -20.08 27.43 -1.37
CA GLU A 84 -19.90 26.67 -0.15
C GLU A 84 -18.46 26.14 -0.05
N GLN A 85 -17.88 26.20 1.15
CA GLN A 85 -16.55 25.67 1.40
C GLN A 85 -16.58 24.15 1.54
N PRO A 86 -15.50 23.43 1.15
CA PRO A 86 -15.43 21.99 1.34
C PRO A 86 -15.80 21.57 2.76
N ARG A 87 -16.72 20.60 2.88
CA ARG A 87 -17.22 20.05 4.14
C ARG A 87 -18.07 21.01 5.00
N SER A 88 -18.54 22.14 4.47
CA SER A 88 -19.69 22.83 5.09
C SER A 88 -20.94 21.95 4.99
N GLU A 89 -21.95 22.18 5.83
CA GLU A 89 -23.16 21.35 5.85
C GLU A 89 -23.84 21.28 4.46
N ASN A 90 -24.00 22.44 3.81
CA ASN A 90 -24.60 22.51 2.46
C ASN A 90 -23.70 21.89 1.39
N TRP A 91 -22.37 22.06 1.51
CA TRP A 91 -21.42 21.41 0.61
C TRP A 91 -21.54 19.90 0.70
N THR A 92 -21.57 19.36 1.92
CA THR A 92 -21.64 17.91 2.18
C THR A 92 -22.94 17.33 1.66
N LYS A 93 -24.08 17.97 1.93
CA LYS A 93 -25.39 17.54 1.41
C LYS A 93 -25.44 17.47 -0.11
N GLU A 94 -24.89 18.47 -0.79
CA GLU A 94 -24.85 18.46 -2.26
C GLU A 94 -23.84 17.42 -2.78
N TYR A 95 -22.71 17.24 -2.10
CA TYR A 95 -21.73 16.20 -2.44
C TYR A 95 -22.33 14.80 -2.32
N GLU A 96 -23.00 14.49 -1.20
CA GLU A 96 -23.75 13.25 -0.97
C GLU A 96 -24.80 13.02 -2.05
N ARG A 97 -25.55 14.06 -2.43
CA ARG A 97 -26.55 13.98 -3.51
C ARG A 97 -25.91 13.58 -4.84
N ARG A 98 -24.72 14.12 -5.16
CA ARG A 98 -24.00 13.83 -6.41
C ARG A 98 -23.38 12.44 -6.41
N THR A 99 -22.84 11.97 -5.29
CA THR A 99 -22.30 10.61 -5.15
C THR A 99 -23.42 9.56 -5.19
N ASP A 100 -24.54 9.83 -4.52
CA ASP A 100 -25.75 9.00 -4.56
C ASP A 100 -26.29 8.87 -5.99
N ALA A 101 -26.34 9.99 -6.73
CA ALA A 101 -26.77 9.99 -8.12
C ALA A 101 -25.90 9.10 -9.03
N LEU A 102 -24.59 9.03 -8.78
CA LEU A 102 -23.70 8.12 -9.51
C LEU A 102 -24.00 6.66 -9.17
N GLY A 103 -24.09 6.32 -7.87
CA GLY A 103 -24.43 4.97 -7.42
C GLY A 103 -25.77 4.49 -8.01
N LYS A 104 -26.78 5.36 -7.95
CA LYS A 104 -28.10 5.13 -8.55
C LYS A 104 -28.04 4.92 -10.06
N ALA A 105 -27.24 5.72 -10.78
CA ALA A 105 -27.10 5.61 -12.23
C ALA A 105 -26.46 4.27 -12.64
N ILE A 106 -25.47 3.78 -11.90
CA ILE A 106 -24.84 2.48 -12.14
C ILE A 106 -25.83 1.34 -11.82
N ALA A 107 -26.49 1.39 -10.66
CA ALA A 107 -27.45 0.38 -10.25
C ALA A 107 -28.64 0.26 -11.22
N ALA A 108 -29.11 1.38 -11.78
CA ALA A 108 -30.17 1.38 -12.79
C ALA A 108 -29.77 0.62 -14.07
N ALA A 109 -28.48 0.57 -14.40
CA ALA A 109 -27.96 -0.21 -15.52
C ALA A 109 -27.84 -1.71 -15.21
N LYS A 110 -28.12 -2.13 -13.97
CA LYS A 110 -28.06 -3.52 -13.48
C LYS A 110 -26.69 -4.17 -13.66
N VAL A 111 -25.63 -3.36 -13.59
CA VAL A 111 -24.24 -3.85 -13.60
C VAL A 111 -23.70 -3.79 -12.17
N PRO A 112 -23.15 -4.89 -11.63
CA PRO A 112 -22.53 -4.88 -10.31
C PRO A 112 -21.33 -3.94 -10.30
N PHE A 113 -21.10 -3.25 -9.19
CA PHE A 113 -19.99 -2.29 -9.10
C PHE A 113 -19.28 -2.32 -7.76
N LEU A 114 -18.00 -1.95 -7.83
CA LEU A 114 -17.14 -1.67 -6.70
C LEU A 114 -16.88 -0.17 -6.61
N TRP A 115 -16.91 0.38 -5.41
CA TRP A 115 -16.43 1.75 -5.15
C TRP A 115 -15.18 1.68 -4.29
N VAL A 116 -14.04 2.05 -4.85
CA VAL A 116 -12.75 2.00 -4.15
C VAL A 116 -12.55 3.30 -3.39
N GLY A 117 -12.23 3.19 -2.10
CA GLY A 117 -11.89 4.33 -1.27
C GLY A 117 -10.64 5.07 -1.75
N MET A 118 -10.49 6.31 -1.30
CA MET A 118 -9.33 7.14 -1.57
C MET A 118 -8.26 6.96 -0.48
N PRO A 119 -6.96 6.93 -0.83
CA PRO A 119 -5.90 6.78 0.16
C PRO A 119 -5.62 8.10 0.88
N ALA A 120 -4.93 8.05 2.03
CA ALA A 120 -4.38 9.24 2.70
C ALA A 120 -3.37 9.98 1.80
N PHE A 121 -3.21 11.30 1.92
CA PHE A 121 -2.26 12.12 1.15
C PHE A 121 -1.24 12.82 2.05
N ARG A 122 -0.12 13.30 1.50
CA ARG A 122 0.93 13.94 2.33
C ARG A 122 0.43 15.13 3.15
N VAL A 123 -0.51 15.91 2.58
CA VAL A 123 -1.09 17.07 3.28
C VAL A 123 -2.15 16.60 4.29
N PRO A 124 -2.01 16.86 5.61
CA PRO A 124 -2.92 16.33 6.63
C PRO A 124 -4.39 16.69 6.42
N LYS A 125 -4.67 17.93 5.98
CA LYS A 125 -6.04 18.34 5.65
C LYS A 125 -6.62 17.53 4.49
N MET A 126 -5.79 17.11 3.53
CA MET A 126 -6.21 16.25 2.43
C MET A 126 -6.57 14.86 2.91
N THR A 127 -5.77 14.28 3.79
CA THR A 127 -6.06 13.01 4.47
C THR A 127 -7.38 13.06 5.22
N SER A 128 -7.59 14.09 6.05
CA SER A 128 -8.86 14.25 6.79
C SER A 128 -10.07 14.42 5.86
N ASP A 129 -9.89 15.08 4.71
CA ASP A 129 -10.97 15.24 3.73
C ASP A 129 -11.28 13.92 3.02
N MET A 130 -10.27 13.11 2.69
CA MET A 130 -10.48 11.78 2.08
C MET A 130 -11.17 10.80 3.03
N LEU A 131 -10.88 10.84 4.34
CA LEU A 131 -11.62 10.06 5.33
C LEU A 131 -13.12 10.37 5.26
N ALA A 132 -13.48 11.66 5.33
CA ALA A 132 -14.87 12.07 5.27
C ALA A 132 -15.52 11.69 3.92
N PHE A 133 -14.80 11.76 2.81
CA PHE A 133 -15.34 11.39 1.50
C PHE A 133 -15.52 9.88 1.38
N ASN A 134 -14.61 9.07 1.95
CA ASN A 134 -14.73 7.62 1.95
C ASN A 134 -15.99 7.17 2.69
N ASP A 135 -16.37 7.82 3.79
CA ASP A 135 -17.63 7.52 4.49
C ASP A 135 -18.85 7.77 3.59
N ILE A 136 -18.84 8.85 2.81
CA ILE A 136 -19.90 9.18 1.84
C ILE A 136 -19.94 8.14 0.71
N TYR A 137 -18.78 7.74 0.19
CA TYR A 137 -18.67 6.74 -0.87
C TYR A 137 -19.13 5.36 -0.42
N HIS A 138 -18.77 4.97 0.80
CA HIS A 138 -19.22 3.74 1.42
C HIS A 138 -20.75 3.70 1.47
N GLN A 139 -21.38 4.74 2.04
CA GLN A 139 -22.83 4.85 2.13
C GLN A 139 -23.51 4.84 0.75
N ALA A 140 -22.97 5.58 -0.22
CA ALA A 140 -23.52 5.63 -1.57
C ALA A 140 -23.40 4.29 -2.31
N ALA A 141 -22.28 3.57 -2.15
CA ALA A 141 -22.12 2.25 -2.75
C ALA A 141 -23.13 1.25 -2.19
N GLU A 142 -23.20 1.12 -0.86
CA GLU A 142 -24.08 0.14 -0.18
C GLU A 142 -25.56 0.41 -0.46
N SER A 143 -25.97 1.68 -0.45
CA SER A 143 -27.36 2.08 -0.70
C SER A 143 -27.87 1.68 -2.09
N HIS A 144 -26.96 1.49 -3.05
CA HIS A 144 -27.26 1.12 -4.43
C HIS A 144 -26.78 -0.28 -4.80
N GLY A 145 -26.48 -1.13 -3.81
CA GLY A 145 -26.11 -2.53 -4.01
C GLY A 145 -24.69 -2.74 -4.57
N GLY A 146 -23.84 -1.72 -4.52
CA GLY A 146 -22.40 -1.83 -4.76
C GLY A 146 -21.65 -2.26 -3.50
N GLU A 147 -20.41 -2.70 -3.68
CA GLU A 147 -19.50 -3.06 -2.58
C GLU A 147 -18.41 -1.99 -2.47
N PHE A 148 -18.24 -1.41 -1.27
CA PHE A 148 -17.14 -0.49 -1.00
C PHE A 148 -15.86 -1.27 -0.71
N VAL A 149 -14.78 -0.89 -1.38
CA VAL A 149 -13.45 -1.47 -1.16
C VAL A 149 -12.65 -0.49 -0.34
N ASP A 150 -12.58 -0.75 0.97
CA ASP A 150 -11.72 0.01 1.87
C ASP A 150 -10.25 -0.39 1.63
N ILE A 151 -9.44 0.63 1.40
CA ILE A 151 -8.01 0.52 1.13
C ILE A 151 -7.17 1.28 2.17
N TRP A 152 -7.81 1.97 3.12
CA TRP A 152 -7.18 3.00 3.95
C TRP A 152 -5.92 2.50 4.64
N ASP A 153 -6.04 1.40 5.39
CA ASP A 153 -4.97 0.77 6.17
C ASP A 153 -3.77 0.32 5.32
N GLY A 154 -3.97 0.15 4.01
CA GLY A 154 -2.90 -0.18 3.09
C GLY A 154 -1.94 0.98 2.78
N PHE A 155 -2.33 2.21 3.11
CA PHE A 155 -1.66 3.44 2.68
C PHE A 155 -1.38 4.42 3.82
N VAL A 156 -1.54 3.97 5.07
CA VAL A 156 -1.24 4.74 6.28
C VAL A 156 -0.32 3.97 7.23
N ASP A 157 0.26 4.67 8.20
CA ASP A 157 0.91 4.05 9.35
C ASP A 157 -0.12 3.66 10.43
N GLU A 158 0.37 3.12 11.55
CA GLU A 158 -0.43 2.69 12.70
C GLU A 158 -1.25 3.84 13.33
N ASN A 159 -0.86 5.09 13.10
CA ASN A 159 -1.56 6.28 13.58
C ASN A 159 -2.56 6.84 12.53
N GLY A 160 -2.74 6.16 11.40
CA GLY A 160 -3.57 6.63 10.30
C GLY A 160 -2.94 7.78 9.50
N ALA A 161 -1.64 8.05 9.66
CA ALA A 161 -0.94 9.11 8.96
C ALA A 161 -0.37 8.62 7.62
N PHE A 162 -0.17 9.57 6.70
CA PHE A 162 0.36 9.28 5.37
C PHE A 162 1.75 8.65 5.42
N VAL A 163 1.96 7.58 4.65
CA VAL A 163 3.28 6.97 4.43
C VAL A 163 3.70 7.03 2.97
N THR A 164 5.01 7.18 2.73
CA THR A 164 5.58 7.12 1.38
C THR A 164 5.91 5.69 0.96
N SER A 165 6.22 4.84 1.93
CA SER A 165 6.61 3.44 1.76
C SER A 165 5.81 2.55 2.71
N GLY A 166 5.63 1.29 2.33
CA GLY A 166 4.91 0.29 3.12
C GLY A 166 5.04 -1.08 2.49
N PRO A 167 4.42 -2.12 3.09
CA PRO A 167 4.45 -3.46 2.53
C PRO A 167 3.73 -3.51 1.17
N ASP A 168 4.31 -4.20 0.20
CA ASP A 168 3.67 -4.59 -1.06
C ASP A 168 2.69 -5.76 -0.84
N ILE A 169 2.18 -6.33 -1.92
CA ILE A 169 1.23 -7.46 -1.87
C ILE A 169 1.84 -8.74 -1.28
N ASN A 170 3.16 -8.83 -1.19
CA ASN A 170 3.93 -9.94 -0.62
C ASN A 170 4.51 -9.60 0.77
N GLY A 171 4.17 -8.44 1.33
CA GLY A 171 4.70 -7.96 2.60
C GLY A 171 6.07 -7.30 2.53
N GLN A 172 6.67 -7.13 1.35
CA GLN A 172 7.99 -6.54 1.19
C GLN A 172 7.92 -5.00 1.26
N PRO A 173 8.84 -4.32 1.97
CA PRO A 173 8.83 -2.87 2.05
C PRO A 173 9.18 -2.26 0.69
N VAL A 174 8.23 -1.52 0.12
CA VAL A 174 8.39 -0.82 -1.16
C VAL A 174 7.88 0.60 -1.05
N ARG A 175 8.29 1.44 -1.99
CA ARG A 175 7.76 2.78 -2.15
C ARG A 175 6.34 2.70 -2.74
N LEU A 176 5.33 3.19 -2.04
CA LEU A 176 3.93 3.17 -2.47
C LEU A 176 3.49 4.51 -3.09
N ARG A 177 4.14 5.62 -2.73
CA ARG A 177 3.81 6.99 -3.17
C ARG A 177 4.97 7.66 -3.87
N ALA A 178 4.68 8.52 -4.84
CA ALA A 178 5.66 9.41 -5.45
C ALA A 178 6.13 10.49 -4.46
N ASP A 179 7.21 11.20 -4.81
CA ASP A 179 7.80 12.24 -3.94
C ASP A 179 6.83 13.39 -3.64
N ASP A 180 5.94 13.71 -4.59
CA ASP A 180 4.91 14.73 -4.43
C ASP A 180 3.87 14.41 -3.34
N GLY A 181 3.77 13.15 -2.89
CA GLY A 181 2.79 12.73 -1.91
C GLY A 181 1.34 12.70 -2.41
N ILE A 182 1.15 12.78 -3.73
CA ILE A 182 -0.12 12.73 -4.44
C ILE A 182 -0.18 11.47 -5.30
N ASN A 183 0.79 11.29 -6.19
CA ASN A 183 0.79 10.20 -7.15
C ASN A 183 1.16 8.86 -6.49
N ILE A 184 0.59 7.78 -7.04
CA ILE A 184 0.83 6.41 -6.59
C ILE A 184 1.96 5.80 -7.45
N SER A 185 2.91 5.12 -6.80
CA SER A 185 4.00 4.41 -7.51
C SER A 185 3.46 3.18 -8.26
N LYS A 186 4.27 2.56 -9.12
CA LYS A 186 3.90 1.27 -9.75
C LYS A 186 3.51 0.20 -8.72
N ALA A 187 4.29 0.08 -7.63
CA ALA A 187 3.99 -0.87 -6.57
C ALA A 187 2.72 -0.51 -5.79
N GLY A 188 2.49 0.79 -5.54
CA GLY A 188 1.25 1.27 -4.93
C GLY A 188 0.02 0.99 -5.81
N LYS A 189 0.12 1.15 -7.13
CA LYS A 189 -0.96 0.84 -8.09
C LYS A 189 -1.29 -0.65 -8.07
N ARG A 190 -0.26 -1.51 -8.04
CA ARG A 190 -0.44 -2.96 -7.86
C ARG A 190 -1.11 -3.28 -6.52
N LYS A 191 -0.75 -2.57 -5.44
CA LYS A 191 -1.39 -2.72 -4.12
C LYS A 191 -2.85 -2.28 -4.14
N LEU A 192 -3.19 -1.16 -4.79
CA LEU A 192 -4.60 -0.74 -4.98
C LEU A 192 -5.41 -1.84 -5.66
N ALA A 193 -4.90 -2.39 -6.75
CA ALA A 193 -5.56 -3.48 -7.47
C ALA A 193 -5.78 -4.71 -6.58
N PHE A 194 -4.80 -5.06 -5.73
CA PHE A 194 -4.90 -6.21 -4.83
C PHE A 194 -6.12 -6.15 -3.91
N TYR A 195 -6.45 -4.99 -3.34
CA TYR A 195 -7.66 -4.83 -2.52
C TYR A 195 -8.95 -5.08 -3.33
N THR A 196 -8.94 -4.76 -4.62
CA THR A 196 -10.11 -4.93 -5.50
C THR A 196 -10.23 -6.33 -6.11
N GLU A 197 -9.16 -7.12 -6.13
CA GLU A 197 -9.13 -8.41 -6.85
C GLU A 197 -10.17 -9.39 -6.33
N LYS A 198 -10.18 -9.65 -5.02
CA LYS A 198 -11.11 -10.61 -4.40
C LYS A 198 -12.58 -10.27 -4.66
N PRO A 199 -13.07 -9.04 -4.36
CA PRO A 199 -14.46 -8.70 -4.62
C PRO A 199 -14.78 -8.66 -6.12
N LEU A 200 -13.83 -8.25 -6.98
CA LEU A 200 -14.01 -8.29 -8.42
C LEU A 200 -14.18 -9.72 -8.94
N LEU A 201 -13.30 -10.64 -8.54
CA LEU A 201 -13.35 -12.04 -8.93
C LEU A 201 -14.66 -12.70 -8.48
N LYS A 202 -15.16 -12.37 -7.29
CA LYS A 202 -16.48 -12.78 -6.79
C LYS A 202 -17.59 -12.30 -7.72
N ILE A 203 -17.60 -11.01 -8.10
CA ILE A 203 -18.58 -10.46 -9.06
C ILE A 203 -18.49 -11.17 -10.41
N LEU A 204 -17.27 -11.40 -10.88
CA LEU A 204 -17.04 -12.08 -12.14
C LEU A 204 -17.38 -13.57 -12.05
N GLY A 205 -17.56 -14.17 -10.88
CA GLY A 205 -17.72 -15.62 -10.75
C GLY A 205 -16.49 -16.38 -11.25
N LEU A 206 -15.31 -15.82 -11.00
CA LEU A 206 -14.00 -16.42 -11.29
C LEU A 206 -13.31 -16.75 -9.98
N THR A 207 -12.56 -17.85 -9.94
CA THR A 207 -11.67 -18.16 -8.82
C THR A 207 -10.38 -17.35 -8.93
N ALA A 208 -9.88 -16.84 -7.80
CA ALA A 208 -8.64 -16.08 -7.79
C ALA A 208 -7.46 -16.91 -8.33
N PRO A 209 -6.56 -16.31 -9.14
CA PRO A 209 -5.31 -16.96 -9.51
C PRO A 209 -4.55 -17.37 -8.24
N GLY A 210 -4.22 -18.66 -8.10
CA GLY A 210 -3.54 -19.20 -6.93
C GLY A 210 -4.43 -19.73 -5.80
N SER A 211 -5.76 -19.67 -5.93
CA SER A 211 -6.67 -20.34 -4.99
C SER A 211 -6.69 -21.84 -5.29
N MET A 212 -5.86 -22.62 -4.59
CA MET A 212 -6.02 -24.07 -4.52
C MET A 212 -7.36 -24.37 -3.84
N ILE A 213 -8.39 -24.64 -4.65
CA ILE A 213 -9.59 -25.31 -4.15
C ILE A 213 -9.15 -26.74 -3.87
N THR A 214 -8.99 -27.11 -2.60
CA THR A 214 -9.09 -28.51 -2.25
C THR A 214 -10.51 -28.92 -2.63
N PRO A 215 -10.72 -29.89 -3.54
CA PRO A 215 -12.06 -30.37 -3.78
C PRO A 215 -12.55 -30.94 -2.45
N SER A 216 -13.60 -30.34 -1.87
CA SER A 216 -14.30 -30.97 -0.77
C SER A 216 -14.69 -32.37 -1.23
N ALA A 217 -14.15 -33.38 -0.54
CA ALA A 217 -14.43 -34.77 -0.84
C ALA A 217 -15.96 -35.00 -0.79
N PRO A 218 -16.51 -35.91 -1.63
CA PRO A 218 -17.94 -36.19 -1.61
C PRO A 218 -18.36 -36.68 -0.22
N ALA A 219 -19.49 -36.21 0.28
CA ALA A 219 -20.08 -36.69 1.52
C ALA A 219 -20.37 -38.20 1.41
N GLY A 220 -19.65 -39.02 2.18
CA GLY A 220 -19.89 -40.48 2.20
C GLY A 220 -18.74 -41.39 2.63
N ALA A 221 -17.60 -40.88 3.11
CA ALA A 221 -16.56 -41.75 3.69
C ALA A 221 -16.80 -41.98 5.20
N PRO A 222 -16.54 -43.18 5.74
CA PRO A 222 -16.76 -43.47 7.16
C PRO A 222 -15.85 -42.59 8.02
N VAL A 223 -16.44 -41.94 9.03
CA VAL A 223 -15.69 -41.22 10.05
C VAL A 223 -14.98 -42.25 10.92
N GLU A 224 -13.66 -42.36 10.75
CA GLU A 224 -12.83 -43.15 11.64
C GLU A 224 -12.76 -42.44 13.01
N THR A 225 -13.11 -43.16 14.06
CA THR A 225 -13.16 -42.67 15.44
C THR A 225 -11.81 -42.08 15.85
N PRO A 226 -11.74 -40.84 16.36
CA PRO A 226 -10.47 -40.26 16.78
C PRO A 226 -9.84 -41.09 17.90
N ALA A 227 -8.56 -41.46 17.73
CA ALA A 227 -7.76 -42.05 18.78
C ALA A 227 -7.66 -41.09 20.00
N PRO A 228 -7.52 -41.61 21.23
CA PRO A 228 -7.48 -40.78 22.43
C PRO A 228 -6.37 -39.74 22.35
N ALA A 229 -6.72 -38.48 22.67
CA ALA A 229 -5.79 -37.36 22.68
C ALA A 229 -4.62 -37.63 23.62
N ALA A 230 -3.40 -37.56 23.08
CA ALA A 230 -2.19 -37.49 23.89
C ALA A 230 -2.24 -36.24 24.79
N PRO A 231 -1.70 -36.29 26.03
CA PRO A 231 -1.71 -35.14 26.91
C PRO A 231 -0.97 -33.96 26.26
N PRO A 232 -1.45 -32.72 26.46
CA PRO A 232 -0.85 -31.55 25.84
C PRO A 232 0.60 -31.41 26.31
N ILE A 233 1.51 -31.38 25.35
CA ILE A 233 2.90 -30.98 25.58
C ILE A 233 2.82 -29.53 26.08
N VAL A 234 3.32 -29.26 27.28
CA VAL A 234 3.50 -27.89 27.77
C VAL A 234 4.59 -27.27 26.90
N ILE A 235 4.18 -26.57 25.85
CA ILE A 235 5.10 -25.79 25.03
C ILE A 235 5.34 -24.50 25.80
N ASP A 236 6.47 -24.43 26.51
CA ASP A 236 6.99 -23.17 27.02
C ASP A 236 7.45 -22.33 25.82
N ARG A 237 6.51 -21.62 25.21
CA ARG A 237 6.79 -20.73 24.08
C ARG A 237 7.42 -19.48 24.65
N THR A 238 8.74 -19.38 24.51
CA THR A 238 9.45 -18.11 24.65
C THR A 238 8.77 -17.09 23.74
N ALA A 239 8.32 -15.97 24.29
CA ALA A 239 7.68 -14.92 23.51
C ALA A 239 8.66 -14.43 22.43
N PRO A 240 8.22 -14.26 21.17
CA PRO A 240 9.09 -13.75 20.12
C PRO A 240 9.54 -12.33 20.48
N MET A 241 10.85 -12.08 20.39
CA MET A 241 11.42 -10.75 20.57
C MET A 241 10.98 -9.83 19.43
N LEU A 242 10.56 -8.61 19.77
CA LEU A 242 10.27 -7.54 18.81
C LEU A 242 11.57 -7.12 18.11
N LEU A 243 11.57 -7.08 16.77
CA LEU A 243 12.74 -6.69 15.98
C LEU A 243 12.93 -5.17 15.88
N SER A 244 12.06 -4.39 16.52
CA SER A 244 12.10 -2.92 16.54
C SER A 244 11.90 -2.41 17.96
N ASP A 245 12.84 -2.74 18.83
CA ASP A 245 13.06 -2.01 20.07
C ASP A 245 13.88 -0.73 19.75
N PRO A 246 13.36 0.48 20.01
CA PRO A 246 14.07 1.73 19.76
C PRO A 246 15.33 1.93 20.61
N ALA A 247 15.52 1.14 21.68
CA ALA A 247 16.68 1.25 22.56
C ALA A 247 17.88 0.38 22.13
N LEU A 248 17.65 -0.65 21.30
CA LEU A 248 18.67 -1.67 20.95
C LEU A 248 19.43 -2.24 22.18
N ASP A 249 18.85 -2.20 23.37
CA ASP A 249 19.41 -2.81 24.58
C ASP A 249 18.68 -4.13 24.86
N GLY A 250 18.79 -5.06 23.90
CA GLY A 250 18.57 -6.48 24.21
C GLY A 250 19.25 -6.76 25.54
N GLY A 251 18.45 -7.21 26.53
CA GLY A 251 18.75 -7.08 27.95
C GLY A 251 20.23 -7.26 28.28
N SER A 252 20.75 -6.40 29.15
CA SER A 252 22.19 -6.25 29.45
C SER A 252 22.92 -7.52 29.90
N GLU A 253 22.20 -8.63 30.08
CA GLU A 253 22.76 -9.94 30.37
C GLU A 253 21.90 -11.04 29.70
N LEU A 254 22.55 -11.88 28.89
CA LEU A 254 21.93 -13.12 28.40
C LEU A 254 21.84 -14.10 29.57
N LEU A 255 20.74 -14.85 29.67
CA LEU A 255 20.61 -15.91 30.67
C LEU A 255 21.74 -16.95 30.46
N GLY A 256 22.74 -16.93 31.36
CA GLY A 256 23.91 -17.83 31.34
C GLY A 256 25.24 -17.21 30.88
N ALA A 257 25.32 -15.91 30.62
CA ALA A 257 26.59 -15.27 30.26
C ALA A 257 27.55 -15.16 31.46
N ALA A 258 28.79 -15.63 31.31
CA ALA A 258 29.88 -15.26 32.20
C ALA A 258 30.42 -13.87 31.77
N PRO A 259 30.85 -13.01 32.72
CA PRO A 259 31.30 -11.66 32.39
C PRO A 259 32.47 -11.71 31.41
N PRO A 260 32.51 -10.79 30.41
CA PRO A 260 33.57 -10.77 29.42
C PRO A 260 34.92 -10.53 30.09
N ALA A 261 35.96 -11.22 29.60
CA ALA A 261 37.32 -11.00 30.05
C ALA A 261 37.70 -9.52 29.83
N LYS A 262 38.34 -8.91 30.84
CA LYS A 262 38.77 -7.51 30.75
C LYS A 262 39.63 -7.31 29.50
N ALA A 263 39.31 -6.25 28.76
CA ALA A 263 40.05 -5.87 27.56
C ALA A 263 41.53 -5.61 27.89
N ASN A 264 42.41 -5.98 26.96
CA ASN A 264 43.84 -5.89 27.16
C ASN A 264 44.29 -4.43 26.97
N PRO A 265 44.68 -3.71 28.03
CA PRO A 265 44.98 -2.28 27.98
C PRO A 265 46.15 -1.93 27.04
N ASP A 266 46.90 -2.93 26.59
CA ASP A 266 48.01 -2.73 25.65
C ASP A 266 47.58 -2.56 24.18
N LEU A 267 46.29 -2.73 23.86
CA LEU A 267 45.80 -2.56 22.50
C LEU A 267 45.87 -1.08 22.06
N PRO A 268 46.27 -0.79 20.81
CA PRO A 268 46.45 0.59 20.33
C PRO A 268 45.19 1.47 20.45
N GLY A 269 44.01 0.89 20.23
CA GLY A 269 42.74 1.59 20.39
C GLY A 269 42.42 1.93 21.83
N GLU A 270 42.80 1.07 22.77
CA GLU A 270 42.54 1.26 24.19
C GLU A 270 43.50 2.29 24.80
N LYS A 271 44.77 2.31 24.36
CA LYS A 271 45.74 3.38 24.70
C LYS A 271 45.31 4.75 24.19
N LEU A 272 44.67 4.83 23.02
CA LEU A 272 44.11 6.09 22.54
C LEU A 272 42.94 6.55 23.42
N VAL A 273 42.03 5.64 23.78
CA VAL A 273 40.83 5.99 24.56
C VAL A 273 41.16 6.32 26.03
N VAL A 274 42.08 5.57 26.64
CA VAL A 274 42.41 5.68 28.07
C VAL A 274 43.54 6.68 28.32
N GLU A 275 44.61 6.65 27.52
CA GLU A 275 45.80 7.49 27.73
C GLU A 275 45.89 8.69 26.77
N GLY A 276 44.96 8.81 25.81
CA GLY A 276 44.99 9.87 24.79
C GLY A 276 46.15 9.73 23.79
N LYS A 277 46.83 8.58 23.75
CA LYS A 277 47.99 8.35 22.88
C LYS A 277 47.54 7.76 21.55
N ALA A 278 47.57 8.57 20.51
CA ALA A 278 47.34 8.09 19.15
C ALA A 278 48.47 7.14 18.69
N PRO A 279 48.14 6.08 17.94
CA PRO A 279 49.15 5.25 17.30
C PRO A 279 49.94 6.08 16.28
N ILE A 280 51.19 5.68 16.03
CA ILE A 280 52.05 6.35 15.06
C ILE A 280 51.38 6.27 13.67
N ALA A 281 51.19 7.43 13.04
CA ALA A 281 50.59 7.53 11.72
C ALA A 281 51.43 6.76 10.68
N SER A 282 50.75 6.04 9.78
CA SER A 282 51.43 5.32 8.70
C SER A 282 51.78 6.28 7.57
N PRO A 283 53.00 6.21 6.99
CA PRO A 283 53.42 7.10 5.91
C PRO A 283 52.43 7.14 4.75
N GLY A 284 52.02 8.36 4.35
CA GLY A 284 51.10 8.61 3.23
C GLY A 284 49.61 8.61 3.56
N ARG A 285 49.21 8.41 4.82
CA ARG A 285 47.83 8.64 5.24
C ARG A 285 47.57 10.11 5.57
N ALA A 286 46.29 10.50 5.53
CA ALA A 286 45.84 11.86 5.81
C ALA A 286 46.16 12.36 7.23
N ASP A 287 46.48 11.45 8.16
CA ASP A 287 46.87 11.72 9.55
C ASP A 287 48.40 11.77 9.78
N ASP A 288 49.23 11.60 8.73
CA ASP A 288 50.69 11.74 8.81
C ASP A 288 51.14 13.18 8.47
N PHE A 289 51.45 13.95 9.51
CA PHE A 289 51.93 15.33 9.39
C PHE A 289 53.47 15.46 9.39
N SER A 290 54.21 14.36 9.17
CA SER A 290 55.68 14.40 9.21
C SER A 290 56.29 15.12 8.00
N TRP A 291 57.31 15.96 8.26
CA TRP A 291 58.08 16.65 7.22
C TRP A 291 59.59 16.45 7.40
N PRO A 292 60.36 16.16 6.33
CA PRO A 292 59.91 15.94 4.96
C PRO A 292 59.09 14.63 4.79
N PRO A 293 58.20 14.55 3.78
CA PRO A 293 57.28 13.42 3.62
C PRO A 293 58.04 12.10 3.44
N LYS A 294 57.70 11.07 4.21
CA LYS A 294 58.25 9.72 4.02
C LYS A 294 57.45 8.98 2.94
N ALA A 295 58.15 8.37 1.98
CA ALA A 295 57.51 7.60 0.91
C ALA A 295 56.80 6.36 1.49
N ALA A 296 55.55 6.13 1.09
CA ALA A 296 54.84 4.89 1.39
C ALA A 296 55.54 3.72 0.67
N ALA A 297 55.75 2.61 1.39
CA ALA A 297 56.34 1.41 0.79
C ALA A 297 55.42 0.87 -0.33
N ALA A 298 55.98 0.65 -1.52
CA ALA A 298 55.26 0.13 -2.67
C ALA A 298 54.71 -1.28 -2.36
N THR A 299 53.42 -1.49 -2.60
CA THR A 299 52.76 -2.79 -2.48
C THR A 299 53.29 -3.76 -3.53
N ASP A 300 53.80 -4.91 -3.10
CA ASP A 300 54.24 -6.01 -3.95
C ASP A 300 53.15 -6.44 -4.94
N THR A 301 53.47 -6.42 -6.23
CA THR A 301 52.68 -6.97 -7.32
C THR A 301 52.52 -8.49 -7.15
N THR A 302 51.30 -8.95 -6.88
CA THR A 302 50.94 -10.37 -7.02
C THR A 302 50.83 -10.72 -8.51
N THR A 303 51.83 -11.44 -8.99
CA THR A 303 51.79 -12.19 -10.26
C THR A 303 51.23 -13.59 -10.00
N ALA A 304 50.03 -13.88 -10.51
CA ALA A 304 49.61 -15.25 -10.85
C ALA A 304 48.38 -15.24 -11.77
N ILE A 305 48.60 -15.03 -13.07
CA ILE A 305 47.81 -15.69 -14.11
C ILE A 305 48.72 -16.80 -14.63
N ASN A 306 48.32 -18.05 -14.45
CA ASN A 306 48.84 -19.16 -15.25
C ASN A 306 47.64 -19.89 -15.87
N ARG A 307 47.83 -20.21 -17.15
CA ARG A 307 46.89 -20.79 -18.13
C ARG A 307 46.15 -22.02 -17.66
#